data_AF-A0A0G4NZK9-F1
#
_entry.id   AF-A0A0G4NZK9-F1
#
_cell.length_a   1.000
_cell.length_b   1.000
_cell.length_c   1.000
_cell.angle_alpha   90.00
_cell.angle_beta   90.00
_cell.angle_gamma   90.00
#
_symmetry.space_group_name_H-M   'P 1'
#
loop_
_entity.id
_entity.type
_entity.pdbx_description
1 polymer ?
#
loop_
_entity_poly.entity_id
_entity_poly.type
_entity_poly.pdbx_seq_one_letter_code
_entity_poly.pdbx_strand_id
1 'polypeptide(L)'
;MSTYNRYPLETISEEITPTDHHILCGGGTSSCIERLPSRIQQYKKMTPSSRQQIEDLTYEISYLRAELQWQRESREIFLRFQRKMFDIFGMMEDELAQSTTRLDEARSNYLGLWDLSPEVEDDVKAI
;
A
#
# COMPACT_ATOMS: atom_id res chain seq x y z
N MET A 1 6.09 32.29 -48.27
CA MET A 1 5.41 31.15 -47.61
C MET A 1 6.40 30.53 -46.64
N SER A 2 6.21 30.73 -45.34
CA SER A 2 7.09 30.18 -44.29
C SER A 2 6.65 28.76 -43.97
N THR A 3 7.54 27.79 -44.19
CA THR A 3 7.32 26.39 -43.84
C THR A 3 7.55 26.20 -42.35
N TYR A 4 6.47 26.24 -41.57
CA TYR A 4 6.51 25.83 -40.17
C TYR A 4 6.70 24.32 -40.10
N ASN A 5 7.90 23.90 -39.72
CA ASN A 5 8.21 22.51 -39.47
C ASN A 5 7.48 22.09 -38.18
N ARG A 6 6.41 21.31 -38.29
CA ARG A 6 5.69 20.73 -37.13
C ARG A 6 6.54 19.59 -36.57
N TYR A 7 7.43 19.92 -35.64
CA TYR A 7 7.96 18.91 -34.75
C TYR A 7 6.83 18.47 -33.79
N PRO A 8 6.62 17.17 -33.57
CA PRO A 8 5.78 16.73 -32.47
C PRO A 8 6.37 17.28 -31.18
N LEU A 9 5.58 18.02 -30.40
CA LEU A 9 5.98 18.45 -29.07
C LEU A 9 6.24 17.18 -28.24
N GLU A 10 7.43 17.05 -27.67
CA GLU A 10 7.69 15.98 -26.70
C GLU A 10 6.64 16.08 -25.60
N THR A 11 5.96 14.96 -25.31
CA THR A 11 5.04 14.86 -24.19
C THR A 11 5.82 15.19 -22.94
N ILE A 12 5.59 16.37 -22.37
CA ILE A 12 6.13 16.73 -21.07
C ILE A 12 5.57 15.68 -20.11
N SER A 13 6.43 14.78 -19.61
CA SER A 13 6.06 13.91 -18.50
C SER A 13 5.55 14.84 -17.40
N GLU A 14 4.29 14.72 -17.01
CA GLU A 14 3.74 15.51 -15.90
C GLU A 14 4.67 15.34 -14.70
N GLU A 15 5.48 16.36 -14.40
CA GLU A 15 6.42 16.28 -13.26
C GLU A 15 5.64 16.29 -11.93
N ILE A 16 4.39 16.74 -11.96
CA ILE A 16 3.47 16.86 -10.83
C ILE A 16 2.30 15.91 -11.07
N THR A 17 2.15 14.93 -10.19
CA THR A 17 1.03 13.98 -10.21
C THR A 17 -0.26 14.71 -9.81
N PRO A 18 -1.47 14.28 -10.24
CA PRO A 18 -2.72 14.86 -9.74
C PRO A 18 -2.84 14.88 -8.21
N THR A 19 -2.29 13.87 -7.53
CA THR A 19 -2.18 13.81 -6.07
C THR A 19 -1.29 14.92 -5.50
N ASP A 20 -0.17 15.21 -6.16
CA ASP A 20 0.74 16.29 -5.77
C ASP A 20 0.03 17.65 -5.92
N HIS A 21 -0.71 17.84 -7.02
CA HIS A 21 -1.52 19.04 -7.22
C HIS A 21 -2.55 19.24 -6.10
N HIS A 22 -3.22 18.17 -5.65
CA HIS A 22 -4.16 18.24 -4.52
C HIS A 22 -3.47 18.64 -3.20
N ILE A 23 -2.28 18.09 -2.93
CA ILE A 23 -1.47 18.46 -1.76
C ILE A 23 -1.09 19.95 -1.82
N LEU A 24 -0.71 20.43 -3.01
CA LEU A 24 -0.29 21.81 -3.25
C LEU A 24 -1.47 22.80 -3.09
N CYS A 25 -2.66 22.46 -3.60
CA CYS A 25 -3.88 23.23 -3.36
C CYS A 25 -4.28 23.29 -1.88
N GLY A 26 -3.95 22.25 -1.11
CA GLY A 26 -4.12 22.20 0.35
C GLY A 26 -3.08 22.99 1.14
N GLY A 27 -2.14 23.67 0.47
CA GLY A 27 -1.03 24.38 1.11
C GLY A 27 0.08 23.47 1.63
N GLY A 28 0.02 22.17 1.32
CA GLY A 28 1.06 21.21 1.63
C GLY A 28 2.12 21.12 0.53
N THR A 29 3.24 20.48 0.85
CA THR A 29 4.27 20.10 -0.12
C THR A 29 4.47 18.59 -0.06
N SER A 30 4.74 17.95 -1.20
CA SER A 30 5.14 16.54 -1.25
C SER A 30 6.61 16.45 -1.63
N SER A 31 7.27 15.35 -1.26
CA SER A 31 8.66 15.10 -1.62
C SER A 31 8.88 15.07 -3.15
N CYS A 32 7.87 14.65 -3.92
CA CYS A 32 7.86 14.74 -5.39
C CYS A 32 7.89 16.20 -5.87
N ILE A 33 7.14 17.10 -5.23
CA ILE A 33 7.11 18.54 -5.54
C ILE A 33 8.43 19.23 -5.15
N GLU A 34 9.04 18.82 -4.04
CA GLU A 34 10.30 19.42 -3.56
C GLU A 34 11.50 18.98 -4.40
N ARG A 35 11.48 17.73 -4.88
CA ARG A 35 12.55 17.14 -5.70
C ARG A 35 12.34 17.29 -7.20
N LEU A 36 11.42 18.18 -7.62
CA LEU A 36 11.18 18.46 -9.03
C LEU A 36 12.49 18.80 -9.75
N PRO A 37 12.80 18.12 -10.87
CA PRO A 37 14.01 18.40 -11.65
C PRO A 37 14.13 19.87 -12.03
N SER A 38 13.00 20.50 -12.35
CA SER A 38 12.89 21.93 -12.66
C SER A 38 13.33 22.85 -11.50
N ARG A 39 12.99 22.53 -10.24
CA ARG A 39 13.47 23.28 -9.07
C ARG A 39 14.96 23.02 -8.83
N ILE A 40 15.40 21.76 -8.90
CA ILE A 40 16.81 21.39 -8.73
C ILE A 40 17.69 22.09 -9.77
N GLN A 41 17.24 22.20 -11.03
CA GLN A 41 17.96 22.92 -12.09
C GLN A 41 18.07 24.43 -11.82
N GLN A 42 17.06 25.04 -11.19
CA GLN A 42 17.13 26.45 -10.77
C GLN A 42 18.14 26.65 -9.65
N TYR A 43 18.15 25.77 -8.64
CA TYR A 43 19.13 25.79 -7.56
C TYR A 43 20.56 25.57 -8.06
N LYS A 44 20.76 24.70 -9.06
CA LYS A 44 22.09 24.41 -9.65
C LYS A 44 22.73 25.60 -10.36
N LYS A 45 21.95 26.61 -10.77
CA LYS A 45 22.46 27.85 -11.39
C LYS A 45 22.95 28.88 -10.37
N MET A 46 22.58 28.73 -9.10
CA MET A 46 23.11 29.54 -8.00
C MET A 46 24.29 28.80 -7.39
N THR A 47 25.44 29.47 -7.24
CA THR A 47 26.50 29.01 -6.35
C THR A 47 26.15 29.45 -4.93
N PRO A 48 25.68 28.55 -4.04
CA PRO A 48 25.26 28.95 -2.71
C PRO A 48 26.48 29.36 -1.88
N SER A 49 26.32 30.41 -1.08
CA SER A 49 27.30 30.76 -0.06
C SER A 49 27.45 29.61 0.95
N SER A 50 28.60 29.49 1.60
CA SER A 50 28.86 28.43 2.60
C SER A 50 27.82 28.43 3.73
N ARG A 51 27.32 29.61 4.12
CA ARG A 51 26.25 29.75 5.11
C ARG A 51 24.94 29.13 4.62
N GLN A 52 24.59 29.37 3.36
CA GLN A 52 23.37 28.84 2.76
C GLN A 52 23.44 27.32 2.60
N GLN A 53 24.61 26.77 2.26
CA GLN A 53 24.82 25.33 2.24
C GLN A 53 24.61 24.69 3.63
N ILE A 54 25.04 25.36 4.71
CA ILE A 54 24.83 24.86 6.07
C ILE A 54 23.34 24.90 6.45
N GLU A 55 22.64 25.98 6.10
CA GLU A 55 21.19 26.11 6.33
C GLU A 55 20.42 25.03 5.55
N ASP A 56 20.74 24.82 4.27
CA ASP A 56 20.13 23.79 3.42
C ASP A 56 20.39 22.38 3.95
N LEU A 57 21.63 22.06 4.35
CA LEU A 57 21.96 20.76 4.94
C LEU A 57 21.27 20.54 6.30
N THR A 58 21.14 21.59 7.10
CA THR A 58 20.43 21.51 8.39
C THR A 58 18.94 21.23 8.16
N TYR A 59 18.34 21.89 7.16
CA TYR A 59 16.97 21.64 6.74
C TYR A 59 16.81 20.19 6.27
N GLU A 60 17.64 19.71 5.35
CA GLU A 60 17.60 18.33 4.84
C GLU A 60 17.77 17.29 5.95
N ILE A 61 18.70 17.49 6.89
CA ILE A 61 18.86 16.59 8.03
C ILE A 61 17.60 16.57 8.91
N SER A 62 16.99 17.73 9.14
CA SER A 62 15.76 17.82 9.93
C SER A 62 14.59 17.11 9.23
N TYR A 63 14.49 17.30 7.91
CA TYR A 63 13.49 16.66 7.06
C TYR A 63 13.66 15.13 7.07
N LEU A 64 14.86 14.64 6.80
CA LEU A 64 15.15 13.19 6.80
C LEU A 64 14.89 12.55 8.16
N ARG A 65 15.10 13.26 9.27
CA ARG A 65 14.76 12.78 10.61
C ARG A 65 13.25 12.68 10.82
N ALA A 66 12.49 13.67 10.37
CA ALA A 66 11.03 13.64 10.43
C ALA A 66 10.47 12.49 9.58
N GLU A 67 11.00 12.31 8.37
CA GLU A 67 10.63 11.20 7.47
C GLU A 67 10.92 9.83 8.10
N LEU A 68 12.11 9.64 8.69
CA LEU A 68 12.46 8.41 9.39
C LEU A 68 11.53 8.13 10.58
N GLN A 69 11.15 9.17 11.33
CA GLN A 69 10.23 9.03 12.45
C GLN A 69 8.83 8.63 11.95
N TRP A 70 8.32 9.30 10.92
CA TRP A 70 7.04 8.97 10.30
C TRP A 70 7.00 7.55 9.74
N GLN A 71 8.08 7.09 9.09
CA GLN A 71 8.18 5.71 8.62
C GLN A 71 8.15 4.68 9.76
N ARG A 72 8.80 4.97 10.89
CA ARG A 72 8.79 4.09 12.07
C ARG A 72 7.38 3.97 12.65
N GLU A 73 6.70 5.09 12.83
CA GLU A 73 5.32 5.13 13.33
C GLU A 73 4.36 4.40 12.39
N SER A 74 4.47 4.66 11.09
CA SER A 74 3.64 4.00 10.06
C SER A 74 3.86 2.49 10.06
N ARG A 75 5.10 2.02 10.19
CA ARG A 75 5.42 0.60 10.30
C ARG A 75 4.82 -0.03 11.55
N GLU A 76 4.86 0.67 12.69
CA GLU A 76 4.27 0.16 13.93
C GLU A 76 2.75 0.00 13.80
N ILE A 77 2.07 1.00 13.24
CA ILE A 77 0.63 0.95 12.99
C ILE A 77 0.30 -0.22 12.06
N PHE A 78 1.08 -0.39 10.98
CA PHE A 78 0.89 -1.49 10.04
C PHE A 78 1.05 -2.86 10.69
N LEU A 79 2.07 -3.06 11.54
CA LEU A 79 2.27 -4.32 12.26
C LEU A 79 1.14 -4.61 13.25
N ARG A 80 0.63 -3.58 13.94
CA ARG A 80 -0.54 -3.71 14.82
C ARG A 80 -1.79 -4.10 14.01
N PHE A 81 -1.99 -3.49 12.85
CA PHE A 81 -3.09 -3.83 11.95
C PHE A 81 -2.98 -5.27 11.46
N GLN A 82 -1.79 -5.68 11.00
CA GLN A 82 -1.53 -7.04 10.53
C GLN A 82 -1.87 -8.08 11.61
N ARG A 83 -1.49 -7.83 12.87
CA ARG A 83 -1.82 -8.72 13.98
C ARG A 83 -3.33 -8.85 14.17
N LYS A 84 -4.06 -7.73 14.20
CA LYS A 84 -5.52 -7.74 14.31
C LYS A 84 -6.19 -8.52 13.17
N MET A 85 -5.66 -8.39 11.95
CA MET A 85 -6.17 -9.14 10.81
C MET A 85 -5.97 -10.65 11.00
N PHE A 86 -4.79 -11.07 11.45
CA PHE A 86 -4.54 -12.48 11.76
C PHE A 86 -5.50 -13.02 12.82
N ASP A 87 -5.74 -12.25 13.89
CA ASP A 87 -6.66 -12.65 14.95
C ASP A 87 -8.10 -12.83 14.39
N ILE A 88 -8.56 -11.89 13.56
CA ILE A 88 -9.89 -11.97 12.92
C ILE A 88 -9.98 -13.18 11.99
N PHE A 89 -8.96 -13.43 11.17
CA PHE A 89 -8.96 -14.59 10.28
C PHE A 89 -8.97 -15.90 11.06
N GLY A 90 -8.22 -16.01 12.15
CA GLY A 90 -8.26 -17.18 13.03
C GLY A 90 -9.66 -17.42 13.60
N MET A 91 -10.33 -16.36 14.09
CA MET A 91 -11.71 -16.47 14.55
C MET A 91 -12.68 -16.92 13.45
N MET A 92 -12.50 -16.43 12.22
CA MET A 92 -13.33 -16.85 11.08
C MET A 92 -13.09 -18.31 10.71
N GLU A 93 -11.85 -18.78 10.73
CA GLU A 93 -11.49 -20.17 10.47
C GLU A 93 -12.12 -21.10 11.53
N ASP A 94 -12.05 -20.73 12.81
CA ASP A 94 -12.64 -21.49 13.90
C ASP A 94 -14.18 -21.58 13.79
N GLU A 95 -14.84 -20.46 13.49
CA GLU A 95 -16.30 -20.43 13.28
C GLU A 95 -16.72 -21.26 12.06
N LEU A 96 -15.95 -21.20 10.97
CA LEU A 96 -16.18 -22.04 9.79
C LEU A 96 -16.04 -23.53 10.13
N ALA A 97 -14.99 -23.91 10.87
CA ALA A 97 -14.80 -25.29 11.32
C ALA A 97 -15.92 -25.78 12.26
N GLN A 98 -16.41 -24.92 13.14
CA GLN A 98 -17.57 -25.23 13.98
C GLN A 98 -18.86 -25.36 13.17
N SER A 99 -19.05 -24.53 12.15
CA SER A 99 -20.23 -24.63 11.30
C SER A 99 -20.22 -25.89 10.44
N THR A 100 -19.06 -26.30 9.90
CA THR A 100 -18.96 -27.52 9.09
C THR A 100 -19.20 -28.77 9.94
N THR A 101 -18.59 -28.85 11.13
CA THR A 101 -18.83 -29.95 12.07
C THR A 101 -20.30 -30.07 12.46
N ARG A 102 -20.98 -28.95 12.78
CA ARG A 102 -22.43 -28.94 13.05
C ARG A 102 -23.27 -29.38 11.84
N LEU A 103 -22.86 -29.03 10.62
CA LEU A 103 -23.55 -29.49 9.41
C LEU A 103 -23.37 -30.99 9.20
N ASP A 104 -22.19 -31.54 9.47
CA ASP A 104 -21.94 -32.98 9.38
C ASP A 104 -22.70 -33.76 10.46
N GLU A 105 -22.79 -33.21 11.68
CA GLU A 105 -23.64 -33.75 12.75
C GLU A 105 -25.11 -33.73 12.35
N ALA A 106 -25.61 -32.60 11.84
CA ALA A 106 -26.99 -32.46 11.37
C ALA A 106 -27.30 -33.42 10.22
N ARG A 107 -26.36 -33.60 9.28
CA ARG A 107 -26.45 -34.57 8.19
C ARG A 107 -26.53 -35.99 8.72
N SER A 108 -25.66 -36.34 9.66
CA SER A 108 -25.61 -37.68 10.27
C SER A 108 -26.90 -38.00 11.04
N ASN A 109 -27.40 -37.02 11.80
CA ASN A 109 -28.67 -37.13 12.52
C ASN A 109 -29.86 -37.28 11.57
N TYR A 110 -29.87 -36.52 10.47
CA TYR A 110 -30.91 -36.64 9.45
C TYR A 110 -30.89 -38.04 8.83
N LEU A 111 -29.73 -38.52 8.36
CA LEU A 111 -29.60 -39.85 7.76
C LEU A 111 -29.97 -40.98 8.72
N GLY A 112 -29.59 -40.87 10.00
CA GLY A 112 -29.98 -41.82 11.04
C GLY A 112 -31.49 -41.87 11.29
N LEU A 113 -32.21 -40.73 11.17
CA LEU A 113 -33.68 -40.71 11.26
C LEU A 113 -34.36 -41.50 10.13
N TRP A 114 -33.69 -41.64 8.99
CA TRP A 114 -34.18 -42.39 7.84
C TRP A 114 -33.67 -43.83 7.77
N ASP A 115 -32.94 -44.31 8.78
CA ASP A 115 -32.25 -45.62 8.80
C ASP A 115 -31.28 -45.81 7.62
N LEU A 116 -30.90 -44.72 6.97
CA LEU A 116 -29.89 -44.68 5.92
C LEU A 116 -28.53 -44.51 6.58
N SER A 117 -28.07 -45.52 7.31
CA SER A 117 -26.71 -45.50 7.84
C SER A 117 -25.72 -45.30 6.70
N PRO A 118 -24.74 -44.39 6.80
CA PRO A 118 -23.66 -44.31 5.83
C PRO A 118 -22.84 -45.59 5.98
N GLU A 119 -23.12 -46.59 5.16
CA GLU A 119 -22.17 -47.67 4.93
C GLU A 119 -20.91 -47.02 4.34
N VAL A 120 -19.88 -46.99 5.18
CA VAL A 120 -18.46 -46.81 4.90
C VAL A 120 -18.14 -46.87 3.40
N GLU A 121 -18.06 -45.71 2.76
CA GLU A 121 -17.52 -45.55 1.42
C GLU A 121 -15.97 -45.49 1.52
N ASP A 122 -15.34 -46.58 1.99
CA ASP A 122 -13.86 -46.76 1.94
C ASP A 122 -13.38 -47.35 0.60
N ASP A 123 -14.28 -47.65 -0.33
CA ASP A 123 -13.93 -48.25 -1.62
C ASP A 123 -13.80 -47.22 -2.75
N VAL A 124 -12.92 -46.23 -2.58
CA VAL A 124 -12.21 -45.61 -3.73
C VAL A 124 -10.73 -45.40 -3.39
N LYS A 125 -10.05 -46.49 -3.02
CA LYS A 125 -8.61 -46.67 -3.26
C LYS A 125 -8.39 -47.96 -4.04
N ALA A 126 -8.64 -47.94 -5.34
CA ALA A 126 -7.97 -48.85 -6.27
C ALA A 126 -8.06 -48.31 -7.71
N ILE A 127 -6.86 -48.20 -8.32
CA ILE A 127 -6.51 -47.91 -9.72
C ILE A 127 -6.27 -46.43 -10.03
#